data_AF-A0A965GU04-F1
#
_entry.id   AF-A0A965GU04-F1
#
_cell.length_a   1.000
_cell.length_b   1.000
_cell.length_c   1.000
_cell.angle_alpha   90.00
_cell.angle_beta   90.00
_cell.angle_gamma   90.00
#
_symmetry.space_group_name_H-M   'P 1'
#
loop_
_entity.id
_entity.type
_entity.pdbx_description
1 polymer ?
#
loop_
_entity_poly.entity_id
_entity_poly.type
_entity_poly.pdbx_seq_one_letter_code
_entity_poly.pdbx_strand_id
1 'polypeptide(L)' 'MLIAQLPVLHEEIDTNFPNRARFTLDPLEPGFGYTLGNSIRRTLLSSIPGAAVTSIKIEGISHEFGPING' A
#
# COMPACT_ATOMS: atom_id res chain seq x y z
N MET A 1 -3.77 -35.60 5.15
CA MET A 1 -4.15 -34.23 4.73
C MET A 1 -4.50 -34.30 3.26
N LEU A 2 -5.68 -33.83 2.87
CA LEU A 2 -6.06 -33.73 1.45
C LEU A 2 -5.15 -32.70 0.76
N ILE A 3 -4.83 -32.93 -0.51
CA ILE A 3 -4.13 -31.97 -1.35
C ILE A 3 -5.04 -30.74 -1.49
N ALA A 4 -4.72 -29.65 -0.79
CA ALA A 4 -5.37 -28.37 -1.03
C ALA A 4 -5.06 -27.91 -2.46
N GLN A 5 -6.06 -27.38 -3.16
CA GLN A 5 -5.88 -26.80 -4.49
C GLN A 5 -4.87 -25.64 -4.41
N LEU A 6 -3.95 -25.57 -5.38
CA LEU A 6 -2.96 -24.50 -5.43
C LEU A 6 -3.66 -23.14 -5.60
N PRO A 7 -3.37 -22.14 -4.74
CA PRO A 7 -3.93 -20.80 -4.92
C PRO A 7 -3.35 -20.14 -6.18
N VAL A 8 -4.21 -19.44 -6.91
CA VAL A 8 -3.89 -18.67 -8.12
C VAL A 8 -4.07 -17.19 -7.83
N LEU A 9 -3.13 -16.38 -8.34
CA LEU A 9 -3.18 -14.93 -8.25
C LEU A 9 -3.78 -14.35 -9.53
N HIS A 10 -4.90 -13.64 -9.38
CA HIS A 10 -5.53 -12.86 -10.43
C HIS A 10 -5.21 -11.38 -10.25
N GLU A 11 -4.80 -10.72 -11.33
CA GLU A 11 -4.51 -9.29 -11.38
C GLU A 11 -5.52 -8.58 -12.29
N GLU A 12 -6.07 -7.48 -11.79
CA GLU A 12 -6.98 -6.60 -12.53
C GLU A 12 -6.47 -5.17 -12.47
N ILE A 13 -6.05 -4.64 -13.61
CA ILE A 13 -5.53 -3.27 -13.77
C ILE A 13 -6.67 -2.39 -14.30
N ASP A 14 -6.96 -1.29 -13.59
CA ASP A 14 -7.95 -0.31 -14.04
C ASP A 14 -7.30 0.69 -15.01
N THR A 15 -7.78 0.74 -16.24
CA THR A 15 -7.24 1.64 -17.28
C THR A 15 -7.45 3.12 -16.93
N ASN A 16 -8.42 3.45 -16.06
CA ASN A 16 -8.68 4.81 -15.63
C ASN A 16 -7.71 5.28 -14.53
N PHE A 17 -7.07 4.34 -13.83
CA PHE A 17 -6.18 4.63 -12.69
C PHE A 17 -4.86 3.86 -12.86
N PRO A 18 -3.86 4.45 -13.56
CA PRO A 18 -2.62 3.75 -13.90
C PRO A 18 -1.80 3.29 -12.68
N ASN A 19 -2.05 3.87 -11.50
CA ASN A 19 -1.35 3.55 -10.26
C ASN A 19 -2.20 2.68 -9.30
N ARG A 20 -3.28 2.06 -9.79
CA ARG A 20 -4.18 1.23 -8.98
C ARG A 20 -4.40 -0.13 -9.63
N ALA A 21 -4.15 -1.20 -8.88
CA ALA A 21 -4.43 -2.57 -9.27
C ALA A 21 -5.21 -3.31 -8.16
N ARG A 22 -6.00 -4.30 -8.56
CA ARG A 22 -6.71 -5.22 -7.65
C ARG A 22 -6.13 -6.63 -7.84
N PHE A 23 -5.79 -7.27 -6.72
CA PHE A 23 -5.28 -8.64 -6.69
C PHE A 23 -6.25 -9.55 -5.93
N THR A 24 -6.58 -10.69 -6.52
CA THR A 24 -7.44 -11.73 -5.91
C THR A 24 -6.63 -13.03 -5.82
N LEU A 25 -6.63 -13.66 -4.64
CA LEU A 25 -5.92 -14.92 -4.38
C LEU A 25 -6.93 -15.98 -3.94
N ASP A 26 -7.09 -17.03 -4.74
CA ASP A 26 -8.04 -18.12 -4.47
C ASP A 26 -7.63 -19.44 -5.17
N PRO A 27 -8.09 -20.61 -4.68
CA PRO A 27 -8.75 -20.81 -3.39
C PRO A 27 -7.76 -20.81 -2.22
N LEU A 28 -8.20 -20.33 -1.06
CA LEU A 28 -7.46 -20.40 0.19
C LEU A 28 -8.21 -21.27 1.20
N GLU A 29 -7.47 -21.91 2.10
CA GLU A 29 -8.08 -22.58 3.23
C GLU A 29 -8.86 -21.57 4.11
N PRO A 30 -9.98 -22.00 4.72
CA PRO A 30 -10.74 -21.14 5.62
C PRO A 30 -9.84 -20.49 6.69
N GLY A 31 -9.94 -19.17 6.83
CA GLY A 31 -9.14 -18.39 7.79
C GLY A 31 -7.80 -17.87 7.26
N PHE A 32 -7.18 -18.52 6.26
CA PHE A 32 -5.89 -18.06 5.71
C PHE A 32 -5.99 -16.68 5.05
N GLY A 33 -7.16 -16.33 4.49
CA GLY A 33 -7.39 -15.00 3.93
C GLY A 33 -7.14 -13.86 4.91
N TYR A 34 -7.51 -14.01 6.19
CA TYR A 34 -7.25 -13.00 7.22
C TYR A 34 -5.77 -12.92 7.59
N THR A 35 -5.14 -14.08 7.77
CA THR A 35 -3.72 -14.18 8.15
C THR A 35 -2.80 -13.57 7.09
N LEU A 36 -3.00 -13.95 5.82
CA LEU A 36 -2.25 -13.41 4.68
C LEU A 36 -2.65 -11.96 4.39
N GLY A 37 -3.94 -11.64 4.38
CA GLY A 37 -4.43 -10.30 4.04
C GLY A 37 -3.89 -9.21 4.98
N ASN A 38 -3.93 -9.44 6.30
CA ASN A 38 -3.39 -8.48 7.25
C ASN A 38 -1.86 -8.33 7.12
N SER A 39 -1.17 -9.46 6.91
CA SER A 39 0.29 -9.47 6.75
C SER A 39 0.71 -8.72 5.49
N ILE A 40 0.11 -9.03 4.33
CA ILE A 40 0.39 -8.37 3.05
C ILE A 40 0.09 -6.87 3.13
N ARG A 41 -1.06 -6.48 3.69
CA ARG A 41 -1.41 -5.07 3.88
C ARG A 41 -0.31 -4.31 4.65
N ARG A 42 0.17 -4.88 5.76
CA ARG A 42 1.23 -4.25 6.56
C ARG A 42 2.57 -4.19 5.82
N THR A 43 2.93 -5.26 5.12
CA THR A 43 4.16 -5.29 4.32
C THR A 43 4.13 -4.22 3.24
N LEU A 44 3.02 -4.11 2.49
CA LEU A 44 2.87 -3.10 1.43
C LEU A 44 2.90 -1.67 1.95
N LEU A 45 2.30 -1.39 3.10
CA LEU A 45 2.23 -0.02 3.63
C LEU A 45 3.48 0.44 4.38
N SER A 46 4.28 -0.48 4.93
CA SER A 46 5.32 -0.12 5.90
C SER A 46 6.70 -0.72 5.62
N SER A 47 6.80 -1.71 4.73
CA SER A 47 8.07 -2.41 4.48
C SER A 47 8.66 -2.12 3.11
N ILE A 48 7.98 -1.34 2.27
CA ILE A 48 8.50 -0.91 0.97
C ILE A 48 9.37 0.35 1.22
N PRO A 49 10.67 0.33 0.90
CA PRO A 49 11.52 1.50 1.05
C PRO A 49 11.05 2.60 0.09
N GLY A 50 10.97 3.83 0.61
CA GLY A 50 10.61 5.01 -0.14
C GLY A 50 11.30 6.24 0.42
N ALA A 51 11.22 7.35 -0.32
CA ALA A 51 11.68 8.65 0.13
C ALA A 51 10.51 9.61 0.19
N ALA A 52 10.49 10.47 1.21
CA ALA A 52 9.51 11.53 1.38
C ALA A 52 10.20 12.77 1.95
N VAL A 53 9.59 13.94 1.75
CA VAL A 53 10.07 15.19 2.34
C VAL A 53 9.90 15.13 3.85
N THR A 54 11.01 15.23 4.58
CA THR A 54 11.01 15.21 6.05
C THR A 54 10.92 16.61 6.65
N SER A 55 11.50 17.62 5.99
CA SER A 55 11.50 18.99 6.46
C SER A 55 11.66 19.96 5.30
N ILE A 56 11.06 21.13 5.43
CA ILE A 56 11.27 22.27 4.54
C ILE A 56 11.65 23.50 5.37
N LYS A 57 12.40 24.42 4.77
CA LYS A 57 12.69 25.74 5.35
C LYS A 57 12.30 26.79 4.32
N ILE A 58 11.46 27.74 4.73
CA ILE A 58 11.03 28.86 3.90
C ILE A 58 11.73 30.11 4.42
N GLU A 59 12.46 30.81 3.56
CA GLU A 59 13.13 32.04 3.93
C GLU A 59 12.11 33.13 4.29
N GLY A 60 12.41 33.91 5.33
CA GLY A 60 11.54 34.97 5.83
C GLY A 60 10.39 34.50 6.73
N ILE A 61 10.18 33.19 6.90
CA ILE A 61 9.13 32.64 7.77
C ILE A 61 9.73 32.07 9.04
N SER A 62 9.26 32.57 10.19
CA SER A 62 9.79 32.20 11.50
C SER A 62 9.21 30.90 12.06
N HIS A 63 8.01 30.52 11.66
CA HIS A 63 7.34 29.30 12.13
C HIS A 63 6.45 28.69 11.04
N GLU A 64 6.13 27.40 11.17
CA GLU A 64 5.43 26.59 10.16
C GLU A 64 4.07 27.17 9.69
N PHE A 65 3.38 27.91 10.57
CA PHE A 65 2.11 28.58 10.25
C PHE A 65 2.23 30.07 9.90
N GLY A 66 3.45 30.57 9.64
CA GLY A 66 3.66 31.98 9.35
C GLY A 66 3.09 32.37 7.98
N PRO A 67 2.59 33.60 7.81
CA PRO A 67 2.03 34.02 6.54
C PRO A 67 3.14 34.08 5.48
N ILE A 68 2.91 33.41 4.34
CA ILE A 68 3.70 33.61 3.13
C ILE A 68 3.09 34.82 2.43
N ASN A 69 3.77 35.97 2.50
CA ASN A 69 3.37 37.13 1.71
C ASN A 69 3.73 36.87 0.24
N GLY A 70 2.71 36.82 -0.61
CA GLY A 70 2.80 36.65 -2.06
C GLY A 70 1.75 37.49 -2.75
#